data_AF-A0A938JC82-F1
#
_entry.id   AF-A0A938JC82-F1
#
_cell.length_a   1.000
_cell.length_b   1.000
_cell.length_c   1.000
_cell.angle_alpha   90.00
_cell.angle_beta   90.00
_cell.angle_gamma   90.00
#
_symmetry.space_group_name_H-M   'P 1'
#
loop_
_entity.id
_entity.type
_entity.pdbx_description
1 polymer ?
#
loop_
_entity_poly.entity_id
_entity_poly.type
_entity_poly.pdbx_seq_one_letter_code
_entity_poly.pdbx_strand_id
1 'polypeptide(L)'
;MRRAQATLELVLLLGLVVLVGAVVVGAARGAGPGWAERIARALPGERAERRDDRWALRSDRYGPLLRRHAPTLVLERDRWGEDAAVPVDVAVCRRPACAALGTGLPVAFTHVVDRPGVTYLQYWLYYPDSRATHAPVADRLGYHPDDWEGVIVRITDAGETAVRVTAHQGVVGLRPWWAGDPGWRPLAGRPRVHRAAGSHAMGFAPAGIDAPLDRWNGTLGELDGARLRLVPADTAPALRLRYDPAAVPPWRKRLWRDPEATTTGG
;
A
#
# COMPACT_ATOMS: atom_id res chain seq x y z
N MET A 1 -40.33 -34.16 -28.19
CA MET A 1 -38.87 -34.07 -27.92
C MET A 1 -38.02 -33.76 -29.16
N ARG A 2 -38.34 -34.23 -30.38
CA ARG A 2 -37.53 -33.94 -31.60
C ARG A 2 -37.47 -32.48 -32.07
N ARG A 3 -38.47 -31.64 -31.74
CA ARG A 3 -38.50 -30.22 -32.17
C ARG A 3 -37.54 -29.31 -31.39
N ALA A 4 -37.26 -29.61 -30.12
CA ALA A 4 -36.35 -28.80 -29.30
C ALA A 4 -34.87 -28.97 -29.70
N GLN A 5 -34.52 -30.17 -30.18
CA GLN A 5 -33.16 -30.48 -30.63
C GLN A 5 -32.82 -29.77 -31.95
N ALA A 6 -33.75 -29.72 -32.90
CA ALA A 6 -33.56 -29.01 -34.17
C ALA A 6 -33.37 -27.50 -33.98
N THR A 7 -34.02 -26.89 -32.98
CA THR A 7 -33.84 -25.47 -32.67
C THR A 7 -32.47 -25.19 -32.05
N LEU A 8 -31.99 -26.07 -31.17
CA LEU A 8 -30.64 -25.98 -30.59
C LEU A 8 -29.55 -26.13 -31.64
N GLU A 9 -29.68 -27.13 -32.52
CA GLU A 9 -28.73 -27.35 -33.62
C GLU A 9 -28.68 -26.14 -34.56
N LEU A 10 -29.83 -25.55 -34.93
CA LEU A 10 -29.89 -24.37 -35.77
C LEU A 10 -29.25 -23.13 -35.12
N VAL A 11 -29.48 -22.91 -33.83
CA VAL A 11 -28.90 -21.78 -33.08
C VAL A 11 -27.38 -21.92 -32.97
N LEU A 12 -26.88 -23.14 -32.73
CA LEU A 12 -25.44 -23.42 -32.68
C LEU A 12 -24.79 -23.23 -34.06
N LEU A 13 -25.43 -23.69 -35.12
CA LEU A 13 -24.93 -23.53 -36.49
C LEU A 13 -24.90 -22.06 -36.92
N LEU A 14 -25.94 -21.30 -36.63
CA LEU A 14 -25.96 -19.85 -36.87
C LEU A 14 -24.90 -19.12 -36.05
N GLY A 15 -24.72 -19.49 -34.78
CA GLY A 15 -23.66 -18.94 -33.94
C GLY A 15 -22.26 -19.21 -34.49
N LEU A 16 -22.02 -20.43 -34.98
CA LEU A 16 -20.74 -20.82 -35.61
C LEU A 16 -20.50 -20.04 -36.90
N VAL A 17 -21.51 -19.90 -37.76
CA VAL A 17 -21.40 -19.15 -39.02
C VAL A 17 -21.07 -17.68 -38.77
N VAL A 18 -21.71 -17.06 -37.77
CA VAL A 18 -21.42 -15.66 -37.37
C VAL A 18 -19.99 -15.53 -36.84
N LEU A 19 -19.54 -16.48 -36.02
CA LEU A 19 -18.17 -16.49 -35.47
C LEU A 19 -17.12 -16.61 -36.58
N VAL A 20 -17.30 -17.57 -37.50
CA VAL A 20 -16.39 -17.78 -38.64
C VAL A 20 -16.38 -16.55 -39.55
N GLY A 21 -17.55 -15.97 -39.83
CA GLY A 21 -17.67 -14.74 -40.61
C GLY A 21 -16.91 -13.57 -39.97
N ALA A 22 -17.03 -13.39 -38.65
CA ALA A 22 -16.30 -12.35 -37.92
C ALA A 22 -14.77 -12.54 -37.98
N VAL A 23 -14.29 -13.79 -37.89
CA VAL A 23 -12.86 -14.13 -38.00
C VAL A 23 -12.34 -13.84 -39.41
N VAL A 24 -13.05 -14.28 -40.46
CA VAL A 24 -12.66 -14.04 -41.85
C VAL A 24 -12.61 -12.54 -42.17
N VAL A 25 -13.62 -11.79 -41.72
CA VAL A 25 -13.68 -10.33 -41.89
C VAL A 25 -12.56 -9.62 -41.11
N GLY A 26 -12.24 -10.10 -39.90
CA GLY A 26 -11.13 -9.57 -39.09
C GLY A 26 -9.76 -9.82 -39.74
N ALA A 27 -9.55 -11.01 -40.29
CA ALA A 27 -8.32 -11.37 -41.00
C ALA A 27 -8.16 -10.57 -42.31
N ALA A 28 -9.22 -10.44 -43.10
CA ALA A 28 -9.21 -9.68 -44.36
C ALA A 28 -8.96 -8.18 -44.17
N ARG A 29 -9.27 -7.64 -42.98
CA ARG A 29 -9.05 -6.22 -42.64
C ARG A 29 -7.69 -5.93 -42.00
N GLY A 30 -6.77 -6.90 -41.95
CA GLY A 30 -5.44 -6.70 -41.40
C GLY A 30 -5.45 -6.39 -39.90
N ALA A 31 -6.37 -6.99 -39.15
CA ALA A 31 -6.39 -6.85 -37.70
C ALA A 31 -5.07 -7.38 -37.12
N GLY A 32 -4.23 -6.46 -36.65
CA GLY A 32 -2.92 -6.75 -36.06
C GLY A 32 -3.01 -7.69 -34.84
N PRO A 33 -1.86 -8.14 -34.30
CA PRO A 33 -1.73 -9.25 -33.36
C PRO A 33 -2.57 -9.20 -32.05
N GLY A 34 -3.25 -8.09 -31.76
CA GLY A 34 -4.12 -7.94 -30.58
C GLY A 34 -5.60 -8.34 -30.75
N TRP A 35 -6.00 -9.01 -31.84
CA TRP A 35 -7.39 -9.46 -32.02
C TRP A 35 -7.70 -10.75 -31.26
N ALA A 36 -6.77 -11.71 -31.24
CA ALA A 36 -6.89 -12.96 -30.49
C ALA A 36 -7.04 -12.69 -28.98
N GLU A 37 -6.29 -11.72 -28.46
CA GLU A 37 -6.34 -11.30 -27.05
C GLU A 37 -7.67 -10.62 -26.67
N ARG A 38 -8.32 -9.95 -27.63
CA ARG A 38 -9.65 -9.35 -27.43
C ARG A 38 -10.76 -10.39 -27.41
N ILE A 39 -10.66 -11.42 -28.25
CA ILE A 39 -11.60 -12.56 -28.23
C ILE A 39 -11.44 -13.39 -26.96
N ALA A 40 -10.21 -13.66 -26.53
CA ALA A 40 -9.94 -14.36 -25.28
C ALA A 40 -10.55 -13.65 -24.04
N ARG A 41 -10.54 -12.31 -24.04
CA ARG A 41 -11.19 -11.49 -22.99
C ARG A 41 -12.72 -11.44 -23.08
N ALA A 42 -13.29 -11.71 -24.25
CA ALA A 42 -14.74 -11.66 -24.49
C ALA A 42 -15.44 -13.00 -24.22
N LEU A 43 -14.69 -14.11 -24.14
CA LEU A 43 -15.23 -15.40 -23.75
C LEU A 43 -15.65 -15.36 -22.26
N PRO A 44 -16.88 -15.75 -21.93
CA PRO A 44 -17.33 -15.87 -20.54
C PRO A 44 -16.66 -17.09 -19.89
N GLY A 45 -15.39 -16.94 -19.51
CA GLY A 45 -14.82 -17.75 -18.44
C GLY A 45 -15.41 -17.30 -17.09
N GLU A 46 -15.27 -18.13 -16.06
CA GLU A 46 -15.44 -17.68 -14.68
C GLU A 46 -14.71 -16.35 -14.53
N ARG A 47 -15.46 -15.26 -14.29
CA ARG A 47 -14.82 -13.99 -13.96
C ARG A 47 -14.03 -14.25 -12.70
N ALA A 48 -12.70 -14.33 -12.83
CA ALA A 48 -11.81 -14.45 -11.70
C ALA A 48 -12.26 -13.42 -10.67
N GLU A 49 -12.69 -13.90 -9.51
CA GLU A 49 -13.11 -13.03 -8.41
C GLU A 49 -12.03 -11.98 -8.21
N ARG A 50 -12.41 -10.70 -8.23
CA ARG A 50 -11.45 -9.60 -8.08
C ARG A 50 -10.83 -9.70 -6.69
N ARG A 51 -9.62 -10.26 -6.60
CA ARG A 51 -8.83 -10.41 -5.38
C ARG A 51 -8.27 -9.05 -4.97
N ASP A 52 -9.12 -8.30 -4.28
CA ASP A 52 -8.86 -6.95 -3.82
C ASP A 52 -8.35 -6.94 -2.36
N ASP A 53 -8.04 -5.78 -1.78
CA ASP A 53 -7.42 -5.73 -0.44
C ASP A 53 -8.40 -6.20 0.65
N ARG A 54 -9.70 -6.02 0.41
CA ARG A 54 -10.76 -6.49 1.32
C ARG A 54 -10.84 -8.02 1.30
N TRP A 55 -10.66 -8.63 0.14
CA TRP A 55 -10.51 -10.08 0.03
C TRP A 55 -9.24 -10.56 0.76
N ALA A 56 -8.10 -9.90 0.55
CA ALA A 56 -6.83 -10.29 1.17
C ALA A 56 -6.90 -10.31 2.71
N LEU A 57 -7.50 -9.28 3.32
CA LEU A 57 -7.68 -9.20 4.78
C LEU A 57 -8.50 -10.35 5.38
N ARG A 58 -9.48 -10.85 4.65
CA ARG A 58 -10.38 -11.94 5.08
C ARG A 58 -9.90 -13.32 4.67
N SER A 59 -8.91 -13.40 3.78
CA SER A 59 -8.37 -14.68 3.31
C SER A 59 -7.63 -15.42 4.42
N ASP A 60 -7.72 -16.76 4.41
CA ASP A 60 -6.97 -17.62 5.33
C ASP A 60 -5.46 -17.57 5.08
N ARG A 61 -5.05 -17.26 3.85
CA ARG A 61 -3.63 -17.12 3.47
C ARG A 61 -3.04 -15.79 3.95
N TYR A 62 -3.61 -14.65 3.57
CA TYR A 62 -2.97 -13.35 3.80
C TYR A 62 -3.41 -12.66 5.08
N GLY A 63 -4.63 -12.90 5.57
CA GLY A 63 -5.13 -12.30 6.81
C GLY A 63 -4.22 -12.57 8.02
N PRO A 64 -3.80 -13.83 8.27
CA PRO A 64 -2.84 -14.14 9.32
C PRO A 64 -1.45 -13.51 9.10
N LEU A 65 -0.97 -13.44 7.85
CA LEU A 65 0.31 -12.80 7.53
C LEU A 65 0.26 -11.30 7.82
N LEU A 66 -0.82 -10.63 7.42
CA LEU A 66 -1.06 -9.20 7.69
C LEU A 66 -1.08 -8.90 9.19
N ARG A 67 -1.71 -9.74 10.01
CA ARG A 67 -1.74 -9.55 11.47
C ARG A 67 -0.39 -9.84 12.13
N ARG A 68 0.34 -10.86 11.64
CA ARG A 68 1.65 -11.25 12.16
C ARG A 68 2.70 -10.15 11.92
N HIS A 69 2.66 -9.53 10.74
CA HIS A 69 3.65 -8.56 10.31
C HIS A 69 3.19 -7.10 10.39
N ALA A 70 2.03 -6.81 11.01
CA ALA A 70 1.60 -5.44 11.29
C ALA A 70 2.67 -4.72 12.12
N PRO A 71 3.14 -3.52 11.72
CA PRO A 71 4.30 -2.90 12.34
C PRO A 71 4.00 -2.39 13.75
N THR A 72 4.96 -2.54 14.65
CA THR A 72 5.01 -1.76 15.91
C THR A 72 5.65 -0.41 15.61
N LEU A 73 4.96 0.67 15.96
CA LEU A 73 5.46 2.04 15.75
C LEU A 73 6.05 2.57 17.05
N VAL A 74 7.29 3.04 16.99
CA VAL A 74 7.99 3.71 18.09
C VAL A 74 7.84 5.21 17.89
N LEU A 75 7.19 5.85 18.85
CA LEU A 75 6.89 7.27 18.80
C LEU A 75 8.03 8.06 19.44
N GLU A 76 8.44 9.13 18.77
CA GLU A 76 9.59 9.94 19.15
C GLU A 76 9.20 11.11 20.06
N ARG A 77 10.07 11.41 21.03
CA ARG A 77 10.16 12.71 21.70
C ARG A 77 11.44 13.39 21.23
N ASP A 78 11.32 14.65 20.82
CA ASP A 78 12.44 15.47 20.38
C ASP A 78 12.62 16.69 21.32
N ARG A 79 13.60 17.55 21.04
CA ARG A 79 13.87 18.74 21.86
C ARG A 79 12.78 19.83 21.81
N TRP A 80 11.82 19.71 20.91
CA TRP A 80 10.79 20.70 20.62
C TRP A 80 9.41 20.26 21.10
N GLY A 81 9.20 18.98 21.37
CA GLY A 81 8.00 18.49 22.01
C GLY A 81 7.77 16.99 21.88
N GLU A 82 6.54 16.59 22.20
CA GLU A 82 6.07 15.22 22.05
C GLU A 82 5.33 15.08 20.72
N ASP A 83 5.78 14.18 19.84
CA ASP A 83 4.97 13.74 18.70
C ASP A 83 4.25 12.42 19.02
N ALA A 84 3.11 12.57 19.68
CA ALA A 84 2.22 11.45 19.99
C ALA A 84 1.23 11.14 18.86
N ALA A 85 1.49 11.56 17.61
CA ALA A 85 0.59 11.26 16.50
C ALA A 85 0.45 9.74 16.29
N VAL A 86 -0.72 9.26 15.89
CA VAL A 86 -1.00 7.88 15.47
C VAL A 86 -1.71 7.92 14.12
N PRO A 87 -1.52 6.91 13.26
CA PRO A 87 -2.12 6.92 11.94
C PRO A 87 -3.64 6.76 12.03
N VAL A 88 -4.39 7.50 11.21
CA VAL A 88 -5.86 7.57 11.30
C VAL A 88 -6.56 7.11 10.03
N ASP A 89 -7.84 6.77 10.15
CA ASP A 89 -8.69 6.52 8.98
C ASP A 89 -9.08 7.84 8.30
N VAL A 90 -8.52 8.08 7.11
CA VAL A 90 -8.80 9.26 6.28
C VAL A 90 -10.28 9.48 5.98
N ALA A 91 -11.09 8.41 5.98
CA ALA A 91 -12.51 8.51 5.71
C ALA A 91 -13.33 8.92 6.94
N VAL A 92 -12.73 8.80 8.14
CA VAL A 92 -13.38 9.14 9.42
C VAL A 92 -12.93 10.52 9.88
N CYS A 93 -11.62 10.77 9.96
CA CYS A 93 -11.10 12.05 10.43
C CYS A 93 -9.68 12.32 9.91
N ARG A 94 -9.46 13.56 9.43
CA ARG A 94 -8.18 14.07 8.91
C ARG A 94 -7.70 15.32 9.67
N ARG A 95 -7.98 15.39 10.98
CA ARG A 95 -7.55 16.50 11.84
C ARG A 95 -6.50 16.01 12.84
N PRO A 96 -5.48 16.81 13.18
CA PRO A 96 -4.45 16.41 14.15
C PRO A 96 -5.02 15.90 15.48
N ALA A 97 -6.13 16.48 15.96
CA ALA A 97 -6.80 16.04 17.19
C ALA A 97 -7.25 14.56 17.17
N CYS A 98 -7.53 13.99 16.00
CA CYS A 98 -7.91 12.58 15.85
C CYS A 98 -6.70 11.64 15.84
N ALA A 99 -5.51 12.18 15.59
CA ALA A 99 -4.26 11.44 15.58
C ALA A 99 -3.58 11.45 16.96
N ALA A 100 -4.17 12.00 18.02
CA ALA A 100 -3.53 11.97 19.33
C ALA A 100 -3.52 10.55 19.94
N LEU A 101 -2.36 10.08 20.40
CA LEU A 101 -2.25 8.82 21.14
C LEU A 101 -3.16 8.82 22.37
N GLY A 102 -3.88 7.72 22.60
CA GLY A 102 -4.80 7.55 23.72
C GLY A 102 -6.25 7.91 23.41
N THR A 103 -6.50 8.80 22.43
CA THR A 103 -7.85 9.15 21.97
C THR A 103 -8.12 8.73 20.53
N GLY A 104 -7.09 8.71 19.69
CA GLY A 104 -7.16 8.22 18.31
C GLY A 104 -7.37 6.72 18.23
N LEU A 105 -7.98 6.28 17.13
CA LEU A 105 -8.16 4.86 16.76
C LEU A 105 -7.15 4.52 15.66
N PRO A 106 -6.00 3.91 15.99
CA PRO A 106 -4.91 3.77 15.05
C PRO A 106 -5.24 2.81 13.91
N VAL A 107 -4.88 3.18 12.68
CA VAL A 107 -5.25 2.44 11.46
C VAL A 107 -4.04 2.22 10.57
N ALA A 108 -3.98 1.05 9.95
CA ALA A 108 -3.06 0.77 8.85
C ALA A 108 -3.85 0.28 7.63
N PHE A 109 -3.66 0.97 6.50
CA PHE A 109 -4.24 0.60 5.22
C PHE A 109 -3.37 -0.49 4.58
N THR A 110 -3.94 -1.68 4.39
CA THR A 110 -3.20 -2.85 3.92
C THR A 110 -3.39 -3.08 2.43
N HIS A 111 -2.29 -3.37 1.74
CA HIS A 111 -2.28 -3.83 0.35
C HIS A 111 -1.41 -5.08 0.22
N VAL A 112 -1.85 -6.05 -0.58
CA VAL A 112 -1.11 -7.29 -0.84
C VAL A 112 -0.75 -7.39 -2.32
N VAL A 113 0.51 -7.66 -2.60
CA VAL A 113 1.00 -8.00 -3.93
C VAL A 113 1.55 -9.41 -3.89
N ASP A 114 0.88 -10.34 -4.58
CA ASP A 114 1.34 -11.72 -4.70
C ASP A 114 1.98 -11.94 -6.09
N ARG A 115 3.23 -12.38 -6.12
CA ARG A 115 3.97 -12.73 -7.34
C ARG A 115 4.49 -14.16 -7.21
N PRO A 116 4.81 -14.86 -8.31
CA PRO A 116 5.45 -16.16 -8.22
C PRO A 116 6.73 -16.10 -7.35
N GLY A 117 6.82 -16.95 -6.32
CA GLY A 117 7.99 -17.01 -5.43
C GLY A 117 7.99 -16.01 -4.26
N VAL A 118 7.11 -15.00 -4.25
CA VAL A 118 7.18 -13.90 -3.28
C VAL A 118 5.85 -13.19 -3.07
N THR A 119 5.48 -13.03 -1.80
CA THR A 119 4.35 -12.20 -1.37
C THR A 119 4.88 -10.92 -0.70
N TYR A 120 4.28 -9.78 -1.03
CA TYR A 120 4.54 -8.51 -0.37
C TYR A 120 3.31 -8.05 0.40
N LEU A 121 3.53 -7.60 1.63
CA LEU A 121 2.53 -6.94 2.46
C LEU A 121 2.92 -5.47 2.59
N GLN A 122 2.01 -4.57 2.27
CA GLN A 122 2.21 -3.14 2.42
C GLN A 122 1.25 -2.62 3.49
N TYR A 123 1.77 -1.83 4.44
CA TYR A 123 1.00 -1.12 5.46
C TYR A 123 1.22 0.36 5.25
N TRP A 124 0.15 1.06 4.87
CA TRP A 124 0.16 2.49 4.64
C TRP A 124 -0.49 3.22 5.82
N LEU A 125 0.21 4.23 6.31
CA LEU A 125 -0.07 4.97 7.53
C LEU A 125 -0.34 6.41 7.12
N TYR A 126 -1.54 6.90 7.43
CA TYR A 126 -1.91 8.27 7.13
C TYR A 126 -1.85 9.15 8.36
N TYR A 127 -1.22 10.32 8.24
CA TYR A 127 -1.20 11.36 9.26
C TYR A 127 -1.87 12.64 8.73
N PRO A 128 -2.61 13.40 9.57
CA PRO A 128 -3.31 14.62 9.16
C PRO A 128 -2.41 15.77 8.70
N ASP A 129 -1.16 15.79 9.12
CA ASP A 129 -0.14 16.77 8.76
C ASP A 129 1.22 16.09 8.62
N SER A 130 2.19 16.82 8.08
CA SER A 130 3.60 16.49 8.07
C SER A 130 4.40 17.77 8.29
N ARG A 131 5.53 17.70 8.99
CA ARG A 131 6.40 18.83 9.30
C ARG A 131 7.86 18.37 9.27
N ALA A 132 8.72 19.01 8.49
CA ALA A 132 10.13 18.60 8.48
C ALA A 132 10.86 18.91 9.80
N THR A 133 10.30 19.77 10.67
CA THR A 133 10.80 20.04 12.03
C THR A 133 9.65 20.49 12.94
N HIS A 134 9.80 20.32 14.26
CA HIS A 134 8.91 20.91 15.27
C HIS A 134 9.21 22.40 15.59
N ALA A 135 10.13 23.04 14.87
CA ALA A 135 10.40 24.47 15.07
C ALA A 135 9.13 25.30 14.78
N PRO A 136 8.84 26.35 15.57
CA PRO A 136 7.59 27.14 15.49
C PRO A 136 7.51 28.08 14.27
N VAL A 137 8.00 27.64 13.11
CA VAL A 137 7.94 28.35 11.83
C VAL A 137 7.34 27.42 10.78
N ALA A 138 6.04 27.13 10.92
CA ALA A 138 5.32 26.13 10.14
C ALA A 138 5.50 26.32 8.62
N ASP A 139 5.38 27.54 8.12
CA ASP A 139 5.31 27.79 6.67
C ASP A 139 6.66 27.74 5.94
N ARG A 140 7.80 27.64 6.64
CA ARG A 140 9.15 27.70 6.01
C ARG A 140 9.96 26.41 6.11
N LEU A 141 9.48 25.39 6.81
CA LEU A 141 10.25 24.17 7.12
C LEU A 141 9.52 22.89 6.71
N GLY A 142 8.90 22.88 5.52
CA GLY A 142 8.32 21.66 4.95
C GLY A 142 7.07 21.15 5.67
N TYR A 143 6.23 22.05 6.19
CA TYR A 143 4.87 21.69 6.60
C TYR A 143 4.00 21.43 5.38
N HIS A 144 3.19 20.37 5.43
CA HIS A 144 2.02 20.23 4.57
C HIS A 144 0.90 19.48 5.30
N PRO A 145 -0.38 19.75 4.96
CA PRO A 145 -1.46 18.86 5.36
C PRO A 145 -1.26 17.50 4.69
N ASP A 146 -1.79 16.45 5.32
CA ASP A 146 -1.68 15.06 4.89
C ASP A 146 -0.27 14.49 4.88
N ASP A 147 -0.15 13.23 5.28
CA ASP A 147 1.07 12.46 5.07
C ASP A 147 0.76 10.99 4.86
N TRP A 148 1.58 10.32 4.06
CA TRP A 148 1.43 8.91 3.75
C TRP A 148 2.77 8.20 3.81
N GLU A 149 2.90 7.37 4.84
CA GLU A 149 4.08 6.57 5.11
C GLU A 149 3.77 5.08 4.96
N GLY A 150 4.75 4.27 4.56
CA GLY A 150 4.58 2.88 4.15
C GLY A 150 5.61 1.95 4.77
N VAL A 151 5.15 0.82 5.32
CA VAL A 151 5.99 -0.31 5.74
C VAL A 151 5.74 -1.46 4.77
N ILE A 152 6.79 -1.99 4.17
CA ILE A 152 6.70 -3.03 3.13
C ILE A 152 7.47 -4.24 3.61
N VAL A 153 6.77 -5.37 3.72
CA VAL A 153 7.31 -6.66 4.11
C VAL A 153 7.33 -7.57 2.89
N ARG A 154 8.47 -8.18 2.61
CA ARG A 154 8.67 -9.20 1.58
C ARG A 154 8.76 -10.56 2.25
N ILE A 155 8.04 -11.54 1.72
CA ILE A 155 8.00 -12.92 2.21
C ILE A 155 8.22 -13.84 1.01
N THR A 156 9.31 -14.61 1.00
CA THR A 156 9.57 -15.61 -0.05
C THR A 156 8.77 -16.89 0.20
N ASP A 157 8.62 -17.75 -0.81
CA ASP A 157 7.99 -19.06 -0.64
C ASP A 157 8.75 -19.97 0.35
N ALA A 158 10.05 -19.72 0.55
CA ALA A 158 10.86 -20.37 1.58
C ALA A 158 10.60 -19.83 3.00
N GLY A 159 9.75 -18.80 3.14
CA GLY A 159 9.42 -18.17 4.41
C GLY A 159 10.42 -17.11 4.87
N GLU A 160 11.41 -16.74 4.04
CA GLU A 160 12.35 -15.68 4.38
C GLU A 160 11.63 -14.34 4.37
N THR A 161 11.78 -13.57 5.46
CA THR A 161 11.13 -12.27 5.58
C THR A 161 12.13 -11.13 5.61
N ALA A 162 11.82 -10.07 4.88
CA ALA A 162 12.57 -8.84 4.90
C ALA A 162 11.63 -7.63 4.88
N VAL A 163 12.12 -6.47 5.29
CA VAL A 163 11.31 -5.25 5.43
C VAL A 163 12.06 -4.02 4.93
N ARG A 164 11.31 -3.06 4.45
CA ARG A 164 11.74 -1.68 4.20
C ARG A 164 10.61 -0.72 4.54
N VAL A 165 10.96 0.54 4.74
CA VAL A 165 10.02 1.60 5.08
C VAL A 165 10.18 2.76 4.13
N THR A 166 9.13 3.54 3.91
CA THR A 166 9.26 4.80 3.17
C THR A 166 9.90 5.86 4.04
N ALA A 167 10.65 6.74 3.39
CA ALA A 167 11.07 8.00 3.96
C ALA A 167 11.11 9.00 2.81
N HIS A 168 10.25 10.02 2.88
CA HIS A 168 10.08 11.02 1.83
C HIS A 168 9.85 10.39 0.42
N GLN A 169 10.78 10.64 -0.51
CA GLN A 169 10.71 10.22 -1.90
C GLN A 169 11.25 8.80 -2.17
N GLY A 170 11.72 8.10 -1.13
CA GLY A 170 12.41 6.82 -1.25
C GLY A 170 11.97 5.77 -0.25
N VAL A 171 12.75 4.71 -0.21
CA VAL A 171 12.64 3.63 0.79
C VAL A 171 13.98 3.43 1.48
N VAL A 172 13.90 2.91 2.71
CA VAL A 172 15.01 2.74 3.62
C VAL A 172 14.97 1.33 4.21
N GLY A 173 16.12 0.65 4.19
CA GLY A 173 16.32 -0.68 4.78
C GLY A 173 17.35 -0.71 5.92
N LEU A 174 18.61 -0.40 5.60
CA LEU A 174 19.74 -0.66 6.50
C LEU A 174 20.50 0.60 6.95
N ARG A 175 20.30 1.73 6.27
CA ARG A 175 20.95 3.02 6.59
C ARG A 175 19.93 4.08 6.97
N PRO A 176 20.35 5.23 7.52
CA PRO A 176 19.43 6.35 7.73
C PRO A 176 18.83 6.86 6.43
N TRP A 177 17.68 7.53 6.51
CA TRP A 177 16.94 7.97 5.32
C TRP A 177 17.73 8.95 4.43
N TRP A 178 18.60 9.77 5.02
CA TRP A 178 19.46 10.70 4.29
C TRP A 178 20.64 10.03 3.56
N ALA A 179 20.95 8.77 3.89
CA ALA A 179 22.03 8.02 3.27
C ALA A 179 21.59 7.21 2.04
N GLY A 180 20.28 7.12 1.78
CA GLY A 180 19.71 6.46 0.61
C GLY A 180 20.08 4.97 0.51
N ASP A 181 19.38 4.10 1.23
CA ASP A 181 19.58 2.65 1.12
C ASP A 181 18.26 1.92 0.86
N PRO A 182 17.97 1.60 -0.40
CA PRO A 182 16.72 0.93 -0.77
C PRO A 182 16.74 -0.58 -0.50
N GLY A 183 17.81 -1.09 0.12
CA GLY A 183 17.97 -2.50 0.44
C GLY A 183 16.88 -3.04 1.35
N TRP A 184 16.78 -4.37 1.38
CA TRP A 184 15.85 -5.07 2.25
C TRP A 184 16.55 -5.44 3.56
N ARG A 185 15.94 -5.08 4.69
CA ARG A 185 16.43 -5.49 6.01
C ARG A 185 15.86 -6.86 6.37
N PRO A 186 16.68 -7.86 6.74
CA PRO A 186 16.15 -9.12 7.28
C PRO A 186 15.22 -8.86 8.47
N LEU A 187 14.06 -9.50 8.46
CA LEU A 187 13.03 -9.33 9.47
C LEU A 187 12.95 -10.60 10.32
N ALA A 188 13.12 -10.46 11.63
CA ALA A 188 12.85 -11.52 12.60
C ALA A 188 11.54 -11.18 13.34
N GLY A 189 10.42 -11.70 12.86
CA GLY A 189 9.10 -11.49 13.46
C GLY A 189 8.42 -10.21 12.98
N ARG A 190 7.94 -9.39 13.93
CA ARG A 190 7.17 -8.18 13.64
C ARG A 190 8.09 -6.99 13.35
N PRO A 191 7.83 -6.17 12.31
CA PRO A 191 8.60 -4.96 12.08
C PRO A 191 8.46 -4.00 13.27
N ARG A 192 9.59 -3.50 13.76
CA ARG A 192 9.63 -2.40 14.72
C ARG A 192 10.21 -1.18 14.01
N VAL A 193 9.40 -0.13 13.90
CA VAL A 193 9.67 1.03 13.06
C VAL A 193 9.69 2.28 13.92
N HIS A 194 10.77 3.02 13.85
CA HIS A 194 10.95 4.34 14.45
C HIS A 194 10.40 5.40 13.51
N ARG A 195 9.57 6.30 14.02
CA ARG A 195 8.96 7.37 13.24
C ARG A 195 9.50 8.72 13.69
N ALA A 196 9.97 9.52 12.73
CA ALA A 196 10.47 10.85 12.95
C ALA A 196 9.35 11.77 13.42
N ALA A 197 9.63 12.54 14.46
CA ALA A 197 8.72 13.53 14.99
C ALA A 197 8.35 14.55 13.90
N GLY A 198 7.05 14.71 13.64
CA GLY A 198 6.50 15.67 12.69
C GLY A 198 6.61 15.26 11.21
N SER A 199 7.77 14.80 10.74
CA SER A 199 7.96 14.47 9.30
C SER A 199 7.42 13.10 8.94
N HIS A 200 7.13 12.29 9.95
CA HIS A 200 6.69 10.90 9.88
C HIS A 200 7.61 9.93 9.13
N ALA A 201 8.76 10.40 8.62
CA ALA A 201 9.77 9.57 7.98
C ALA A 201 10.15 8.39 8.89
N MET A 202 10.27 7.21 8.30
CA MET A 202 10.43 5.99 9.07
C MET A 202 11.83 5.39 8.95
N GLY A 203 12.24 4.66 9.98
CA GLY A 203 13.48 3.91 10.02
C GLY A 203 13.43 2.78 11.04
N PHE A 204 14.52 2.03 11.17
CA PHE A 204 14.58 0.84 12.04
C PHE A 204 15.42 1.04 13.31
N ALA A 205 15.92 2.26 13.54
CA ALA A 205 16.67 2.64 14.73
C ALA A 205 16.55 4.15 14.93
N PRO A 206 16.76 4.68 16.16
CA PRO A 206 16.75 6.11 16.42
C PRO A 206 17.72 6.88 15.52
N ALA A 207 18.95 6.38 15.39
CA ALA A 207 19.97 6.96 14.50
C ALA A 207 19.61 6.91 13.00
N GLY A 208 18.57 6.15 12.63
CA GLY A 208 18.07 6.07 11.27
C GLY A 208 17.08 7.18 10.91
N ILE A 209 16.58 7.92 11.91
CA ILE A 209 15.56 8.96 11.72
C ILE A 209 15.88 10.30 12.38
N ASP A 210 16.70 10.33 13.44
CA ASP A 210 17.11 11.55 14.14
C ASP A 210 17.95 12.45 13.22
N ALA A 211 17.31 13.47 12.62
CA ALA A 211 18.01 14.45 11.83
C ALA A 211 18.86 15.36 12.76
N PRO A 212 19.98 15.93 12.30
CA PRO A 212 20.90 16.71 13.15
C PRO A 212 20.30 17.88 13.96
N LEU A 213 19.06 18.28 13.67
CA LEU A 213 18.34 19.36 14.34
C LEU A 213 17.21 18.90 15.28
N ASP A 214 16.73 17.66 15.14
CA ASP A 214 15.60 17.12 15.91
C ASP A 214 16.05 16.71 17.32
N ARG A 215 17.24 16.10 17.42
CA ARG A 215 17.87 15.66 18.68
C ARG A 215 16.91 14.79 19.48
N TRP A 216 16.66 13.59 18.98
CA TRP A 216 15.93 12.53 19.67
C TRP A 216 16.37 12.47 21.14
N ASN A 217 15.44 12.72 22.07
CA ASN A 217 15.75 12.74 23.51
C ASN A 217 15.04 11.65 24.34
N GLY A 218 14.16 10.87 23.71
CA GLY A 218 13.51 9.73 24.34
C GLY A 218 12.39 9.14 23.49
N THR A 219 11.91 7.95 23.83
CA THR A 219 10.72 7.35 23.20
C THR A 219 9.49 7.72 24.02
N LEU A 220 8.44 8.25 23.39
CA LEU A 220 7.15 8.51 24.06
C LEU A 220 6.39 7.23 24.39
N GLY A 221 6.56 6.21 23.56
CA GLY A 221 5.91 4.92 23.72
C GLY A 221 5.93 4.11 22.44
N GLU A 222 5.35 2.91 22.52
CA GLU A 222 5.18 2.03 21.37
C GLU A 222 3.70 1.77 21.11
N LEU A 223 3.29 1.94 19.86
CA LEU A 223 2.01 1.44 19.37
C LEU A 223 2.24 0.05 18.80
N ASP A 224 1.89 -0.96 19.59
CA ASP A 224 1.96 -2.36 19.16
C ASP A 224 1.11 -2.60 17.90
N GLY A 225 1.67 -3.32 16.92
CA GLY A 225 0.99 -3.59 15.65
C GLY A 225 -0.35 -4.34 15.78
N ALA A 226 -0.58 -5.08 16.87
CA ALA A 226 -1.87 -5.72 17.16
C ALA A 226 -2.96 -4.71 17.57
N ARG A 227 -2.58 -3.49 17.95
CA ARG A 227 -3.50 -2.39 18.24
C ARG A 227 -3.89 -1.60 16.99
N LEU A 228 -3.22 -1.83 15.85
CA LEU A 228 -3.60 -1.23 14.57
C LEU A 228 -4.85 -1.91 14.03
N ARG A 229 -5.87 -1.11 13.73
CA ARG A 229 -7.01 -1.57 12.93
C ARG A 229 -6.55 -1.67 11.48
N LEU A 230 -6.46 -2.89 10.96
CA LEU A 230 -6.12 -3.14 9.56
C LEU A 230 -7.36 -2.91 8.68
N VAL A 231 -7.21 -2.06 7.66
CA VAL A 231 -8.30 -1.71 6.72
C VAL A 231 -7.82 -1.88 5.29
N PRO A 232 -8.70 -2.18 4.32
CA PRO A 232 -8.27 -2.32 2.94
C PRO A 232 -7.82 -0.96 2.38
N ALA A 233 -6.69 -0.95 1.69
CA ALA A 233 -6.13 0.28 1.13
C ALA A 233 -6.85 0.74 -0.15
N ASP A 234 -7.46 -0.18 -0.89
CA ASP A 234 -8.32 0.08 -2.06
C ASP A 234 -9.76 0.56 -1.74
N THR A 235 -10.02 1.03 -0.52
CA THR A 235 -11.37 1.46 -0.13
C THR A 235 -11.81 2.71 -0.91
N ALA A 236 -13.00 2.63 -1.54
CA ALA A 236 -13.55 3.70 -2.37
C ALA A 236 -13.59 5.10 -1.70
N PRO A 237 -13.84 5.25 -0.38
CA PRO A 237 -13.74 6.55 0.28
C PRO A 237 -12.33 7.17 0.20
N ALA A 238 -11.27 6.43 0.54
CA ALA A 238 -9.90 6.95 0.51
C ALA A 238 -9.48 7.35 -0.92
N LEU A 239 -9.82 6.51 -1.90
CA LEU A 239 -9.48 6.72 -3.31
C LEU A 239 -10.07 8.00 -3.93
N ARG A 240 -11.16 8.55 -3.35
CA ARG A 240 -11.88 9.71 -3.88
C ARG A 240 -11.48 11.03 -3.21
N LEU A 241 -10.70 10.97 -2.13
CA LEU A 241 -10.28 12.17 -1.42
C LEU A 241 -9.23 12.94 -2.20
N ARG A 242 -9.25 14.25 -2.03
CA ARG A 242 -8.14 15.12 -2.43
C ARG A 242 -7.15 15.21 -1.27
N TYR A 243 -5.90 14.98 -1.61
CA TYR A 243 -4.75 15.08 -0.72
C TYR A 243 -3.91 16.28 -1.13
N ASP A 244 -3.11 16.79 -0.19
CA ASP A 244 -2.05 17.72 -0.51
C ASP A 244 -1.17 17.18 -1.65
N PRO A 245 -0.76 18.00 -2.63
CA PRO A 245 0.13 17.57 -3.72
C PRO A 245 1.46 16.97 -3.24
N ALA A 246 1.97 17.38 -2.08
CA ALA A 246 3.17 16.80 -1.46
C ALA A 246 2.91 15.42 -0.86
N ALA A 247 1.69 15.14 -0.42
CA ALA A 247 1.26 13.90 0.20
C ALA A 247 0.69 12.90 -0.83
N VAL A 248 1.56 12.35 -1.67
CA VAL A 248 1.14 11.39 -2.71
C VAL A 248 0.50 10.16 -2.05
N PRO A 249 -0.78 9.83 -2.35
CA PRO A 249 -1.42 8.66 -1.74
C PRO A 249 -0.86 7.35 -2.29
N PRO A 250 -0.97 6.24 -1.52
CA PRO A 250 -0.33 4.96 -1.82
C PRO A 250 -0.53 4.48 -3.26
N TRP A 251 -1.77 4.41 -3.74
CA TRP A 251 -2.12 3.90 -5.08
C TRP A 251 -1.52 4.69 -6.25
N ARG A 252 -1.00 5.89 -6.00
CA ARG A 252 -0.27 6.68 -6.99
C ARG A 252 1.23 6.43 -6.95
N LYS A 253 1.78 5.97 -5.84
CA LYS A 253 3.22 5.67 -5.68
C LYS A 253 3.59 4.47 -6.56
N ARG A 254 4.76 4.50 -7.21
CA ARG A 254 5.30 3.35 -7.96
C ARG A 254 5.39 2.10 -7.08
N LEU A 255 5.81 2.30 -5.83
CA LEU A 255 5.95 1.26 -4.80
C LEU A 255 4.68 0.43 -4.57
N TRP A 256 3.50 1.01 -4.77
CA TRP A 256 2.23 0.31 -4.65
C TRP A 256 2.13 -0.86 -5.63
N ARG A 257 2.41 -0.59 -6.91
CA ARG A 257 2.35 -1.59 -7.99
C ARG A 257 3.61 -2.44 -8.06
N ASP A 258 4.74 -1.84 -7.72
CA ASP A 258 6.04 -2.49 -7.76
C ASP A 258 6.74 -2.43 -6.40
N PRO A 259 6.49 -3.43 -5.53
CA PRO A 259 7.08 -3.49 -4.19
C PRO A 259 8.60 -3.66 -4.17
N GLU A 260 9.27 -3.73 -5.32
CA GLU A 260 10.74 -3.72 -5.43
C GLU A 260 11.30 -2.34 -5.83
N ALA A 261 10.46 -1.42 -6.31
CA ALA A 261 10.88 -0.08 -6.71
C ALA A 261 11.55 0.69 -5.55
N THR A 262 12.61 1.44 -5.84
CA THR A 262 13.41 2.14 -4.83
C THR A 262 12.93 3.57 -4.53
N THR A 263 11.94 4.04 -5.28
CA THR A 263 11.37 5.39 -5.15
C THR A 263 9.86 5.34 -4.92
N THR A 264 9.34 6.33 -4.22
CA THR A 264 7.89 6.49 -3.99
C THR A 264 7.20 7.31 -5.09
N GLY A 265 7.95 7.79 -6.09
CA GLY A 265 7.47 8.65 -7.17
C GLY A 265 6.22 8.13 -7.89
N GLY A 266 5.38 9.07 -8.32
CA GLY A 266 4.15 8.82 -9.07
C GLY A 266 4.33 8.88 -10.58
#